data_AF-A0A0A9D7K4-F1
#
_entry.id   AF-A0A0A9D7K4-F1
#
_cell.length_a   1.000
_cell.length_b   1.000
_cell.length_c   1.000
_cell.angle_alpha   90.00
_cell.angle_beta   90.00
_cell.angle_gamma   90.00
#
_symmetry.space_group_name_H-M   'P 1'
#
loop_
_entity.id
_entity.type
_entity.pdbx_description
1 polymer ?
#
loop_
_entity_poly.entity_id
_entity_poly.type
_entity_poly.pdbx_seq_one_letter_code
_entity_poly.pdbx_strand_id
1 'polypeptide(L)'
;MPKKKAPGEAAPWMEKQRGRKEWEEMSLAEKAVELYVGEKGLLFWLNKFAYASIFIMVGAWVLFRFVGPSLGLYQLDAPPLPPTAVFGS
;
A
#
# COMPACT_ATOMS: atom_id res chain seq x y z
N MET A 1 17.04 50.48 27.24
CA MET A 1 17.18 50.68 25.78
C MET A 1 17.00 49.34 25.07
N PRO A 2 15.95 49.14 24.26
CA PRO A 2 15.78 47.91 23.49
C PRO A 2 16.73 47.90 22.28
N LYS A 3 17.57 46.86 22.18
CA LYS A 3 18.41 46.61 21.01
C LYS A 3 17.48 46.18 19.85
N LYS A 4 17.32 47.06 18.85
CA LYS A 4 16.67 46.71 17.58
C LYS A 4 17.46 45.57 16.93
N LYS A 5 16.86 44.37 16.81
CA LYS A 5 17.39 43.27 15.98
C LYS A 5 17.27 43.65 14.51
N ALA A 6 18.35 43.43 13.75
CA ALA A 6 18.40 43.67 12.32
C ALA A 6 17.42 42.76 11.56
N PRO A 7 16.74 43.26 10.51
CA PRO A 7 15.91 42.45 9.63
C PRO A 7 16.84 41.76 8.61
N GLY A 8 17.32 40.56 8.92
CA GLY A 8 18.24 39.88 8.00
C GLY A 8 18.61 38.45 8.35
N GLU A 9 18.39 38.01 9.59
CA GLU A 9 18.61 36.62 9.96
C GLU A 9 17.32 35.83 9.77
N ALA A 10 17.10 35.40 8.52
CA ALA A 10 16.09 34.39 8.23
C ALA A 10 16.43 33.15 9.06
N ALA A 11 15.56 32.83 10.02
CA ALA A 11 15.77 31.73 10.93
C ALA A 11 15.93 30.39 10.17
N PRO A 12 16.73 29.43 10.69
CA PRO A 12 17.11 28.20 9.97
C PRO A 12 15.93 27.29 9.58
N TRP A 13 14.75 27.53 10.13
CA TRP A 13 13.51 26.86 9.72
C TRP A 13 12.91 27.39 8.40
N MET A 14 13.27 28.60 7.96
CA MET A 14 12.85 29.18 6.67
C MET A 14 13.68 28.59 5.51
N GLU A 15 14.96 28.30 5.73
CA GLU A 15 15.84 27.60 4.77
C GLU A 15 15.27 26.19 4.44
N LYS A 16 14.79 25.49 5.47
CA LYS A 16 14.23 24.14 5.34
C LYS A 16 12.93 24.10 4.54
N GLN A 17 12.17 25.20 4.53
CA GLN A 17 10.95 25.37 3.73
C GLN A 17 11.27 25.67 2.25
N ARG A 18 12.39 26.33 1.97
CA ARG A 18 12.87 26.61 0.60
C ARG A 18 13.41 25.37 -0.14
N GLY A 19 13.71 24.29 0.57
CA GLY A 19 14.29 23.08 -0.01
C GLY A 19 13.31 22.12 -0.69
N ARG A 20 11.99 22.29 -0.48
CA ARG A 20 10.97 21.57 -1.26
C ARG A 20 10.52 22.48 -2.39
N LYS A 21 11.10 22.30 -3.58
CA LYS A 21 10.52 22.86 -4.82
C LYS A 21 9.05 22.47 -4.88
N GLU A 22 8.18 23.41 -5.22
CA GLU A 22 6.79 23.05 -5.50
C GLU A 22 6.76 22.04 -6.66
N TRP A 23 5.85 21.07 -6.60
CA TRP A 23 5.73 20.01 -7.61
C TRP A 23 5.68 20.59 -9.04
N GLU A 24 5.07 21.75 -9.22
CA GLU A 24 5.01 22.48 -10.50
C GLU A 24 6.39 22.89 -11.04
N GLU A 25 7.36 23.18 -10.17
CA GLU A 25 8.69 23.70 -10.50
C GLU A 25 9.73 22.60 -10.76
N MET A 26 9.35 21.32 -10.60
CA MET A 26 10.25 20.18 -10.84
C MET A 26 10.28 19.76 -12.31
N SER A 27 11.46 19.35 -12.79
CA SER A 27 11.58 18.74 -14.11
C SER A 27 10.82 17.41 -14.19
N LEU A 28 10.42 16.98 -15.38
CA LEU A 28 9.70 15.70 -15.58
C LEU A 28 10.47 14.49 -15.06
N ALA A 29 11.81 14.53 -15.12
CA ALA A 29 12.68 13.49 -14.58
C ALA A 29 12.65 13.45 -13.05
N GLU A 30 12.73 14.62 -12.40
CA GLU A 30 12.63 14.72 -10.93
C GLU A 30 11.26 14.26 -10.43
N LYS A 31 10.17 14.64 -11.12
CA LYS A 31 8.81 14.15 -10.84
C LYS A 31 8.70 12.63 -10.92
N ALA A 32 9.33 12.01 -11.92
CA ALA A 32 9.30 10.56 -12.08
C ALA A 32 10.05 9.84 -10.95
N VAL A 33 11.20 10.39 -10.53
CA VAL A 33 11.98 9.85 -9.41
C VAL A 33 11.22 10.02 -8.09
N GLU A 34 10.59 11.17 -7.86
CA GLU A 34 9.76 11.42 -6.68
C GLU A 34 8.49 10.54 -6.67
N LEU A 35 7.90 10.26 -7.84
CA LEU A 35 6.79 9.30 -7.94
C LEU A 35 7.23 7.86 -7.67
N TYR A 36 8.48 7.50 -7.99
CA TYR A 36 9.02 6.16 -7.72
C TYR A 36 9.41 6.00 -6.24
N VAL A 37 10.19 6.94 -5.70
CA VAL A 37 10.88 6.85 -4.38
C VAL A 37 10.29 7.77 -3.30
N GLY A 38 9.39 8.68 -3.63
CA GLY A 38 8.89 9.71 -2.70
C GLY A 38 7.97 9.20 -1.58
N GLU A 39 7.49 10.12 -0.73
CA GLU A 39 6.70 9.85 0.50
C GLU A 39 5.42 9.02 0.28
N LYS A 40 4.94 8.90 -0.96
CA LYS A 40 3.84 8.01 -1.38
C LYS A 40 4.13 7.32 -2.72
N GLY A 41 5.40 7.09 -3.02
CA GLY A 41 5.81 6.56 -4.31
C GLY A 41 5.42 5.10 -4.54
N LEU A 42 5.72 4.60 -5.73
CA LEU A 42 5.44 3.22 -6.14
C LEU A 42 6.04 2.20 -5.16
N LEU A 43 7.28 2.43 -4.69
CA LEU A 43 7.95 1.58 -3.70
C LEU A 43 7.19 1.47 -2.39
N PHE A 44 6.63 2.59 -1.91
CA PHE A 44 5.81 2.63 -0.69
C PHE A 44 4.52 1.83 -0.85
N TRP A 45 3.86 1.99 -2.00
CA TRP A 45 2.65 1.24 -2.32
C TRP A 45 2.92 -0.25 -2.54
N LEU A 46 4.00 -0.63 -3.19
CA LEU A 46 4.40 -2.03 -3.40
C LEU A 46 4.59 -2.78 -2.07
N ASN A 47 5.29 -2.16 -1.13
CA ASN A 47 5.44 -2.74 0.21
C ASN A 47 4.08 -2.93 0.90
N LYS A 48 3.19 -1.94 0.82
CA LYS A 48 1.84 -2.06 1.39
C LYS A 48 0.96 -3.07 0.64
N PHE A 49 1.13 -3.17 -0.68
CA PHE A 49 0.46 -4.16 -1.53
C PHE A 49 0.90 -5.58 -1.20
N ALA A 50 2.17 -5.81 -0.86
CA ALA A 50 2.64 -7.13 -0.48
C ALA A 50 1.82 -7.68 0.70
N TYR A 51 1.66 -6.90 1.77
CA TYR A 51 0.82 -7.29 2.91
C TYR A 51 -0.66 -7.41 2.53
N ALA A 52 -1.20 -6.47 1.74
CA ALA A 52 -2.59 -6.52 1.30
C ALA A 52 -2.90 -7.71 0.38
N SER A 53 -1.93 -8.15 -0.42
CA SER A 53 -2.09 -9.22 -1.41
C SER A 53 -2.39 -10.56 -0.77
N ILE A 54 -1.82 -10.83 0.41
CA ILE A 54 -2.07 -12.05 1.18
C ILE A 54 -3.55 -12.09 1.59
N PHE A 55 -4.09 -10.98 2.10
CA PHE A 55 -5.50 -10.89 2.47
C PHE A 55 -6.42 -11.05 1.27
N ILE A 56 -6.06 -10.49 0.11
CA ILE A 56 -6.83 -10.68 -1.13
C ILE A 56 -6.79 -12.14 -1.57
N MET A 57 -5.63 -12.79 -1.59
CA MET A 57 -5.50 -14.18 -2.01
C MET A 57 -6.25 -15.13 -1.09
N VAL A 58 -6.09 -14.99 0.22
CA VAL A 58 -6.80 -15.82 1.22
C VAL A 58 -8.30 -15.52 1.17
N GLY A 59 -8.67 -14.24 1.13
CA GLY A 59 -10.07 -13.81 1.08
C GLY A 59 -10.77 -14.30 -0.19
N ALA A 60 -10.14 -14.18 -1.35
CA ALA A 60 -10.64 -14.69 -2.62
C ALA A 60 -10.74 -16.22 -2.59
N TRP A 61 -9.76 -16.93 -2.03
CA TRP A 61 -9.80 -18.38 -1.89
C TRP A 61 -10.96 -18.84 -1.00
N VAL A 62 -11.17 -18.20 0.15
CA VAL A 62 -12.27 -18.51 1.07
C VAL A 62 -13.62 -18.16 0.45
N LEU A 63 -13.76 -16.98 -0.16
CA LEU A 63 -14.98 -16.56 -0.87
C LEU A 63 -15.29 -17.54 -2.01
N PHE A 64 -14.31 -17.88 -2.83
CA PHE A 64 -14.47 -18.90 -3.84
C PHE A 64 -14.93 -20.21 -3.19
N ARG A 65 -14.14 -20.76 -2.27
CA ARG A 65 -14.34 -22.11 -1.75
C ARG A 65 -15.62 -22.31 -0.93
N PHE A 66 -16.12 -21.26 -0.27
CA PHE A 66 -17.29 -21.34 0.61
C PHE A 66 -18.48 -20.56 0.07
N VAL A 67 -18.28 -19.33 -0.39
CA VAL A 67 -19.38 -18.48 -0.86
C VAL A 67 -19.85 -18.88 -2.26
N GLY A 68 -18.95 -19.28 -3.15
CA GLY A 68 -19.31 -19.80 -4.48
C GLY A 68 -20.28 -20.99 -4.41
N PRO A 69 -19.95 -22.05 -3.64
CA PRO A 69 -20.84 -23.17 -3.40
C PRO A 69 -22.11 -22.81 -2.63
N SER A 70 -22.03 -21.93 -1.63
CA SER A 70 -23.22 -21.55 -0.84
C SER A 70 -24.24 -20.71 -1.63
N LEU A 71 -23.77 -19.97 -2.64
CA LEU A 71 -24.62 -19.23 -3.59
C LEU A 71 -25.07 -20.09 -4.78
N GLY A 72 -24.62 -21.35 -4.87
CA GLY A 72 -24.99 -22.26 -5.97
C GLY A 72 -24.37 -21.93 -7.33
N LEU A 73 -23.28 -21.13 -7.36
CA LEU A 73 -22.64 -20.69 -8.61
C LEU A 73 -21.90 -21.81 -9.35
N TYR A 74 -21.50 -22.86 -8.64
CA TYR A 74 -20.92 -24.10 -9.17
C TYR A 74 -20.93 -25.19 -8.08
N GLN A 75 -21.02 -26.44 -8.51
CA GLN A 75 -20.90 -27.61 -7.62
C GLN A 75 -19.43 -28.04 -7.57
N LEU A 76 -18.93 -28.42 -6.39
CA LEU A 76 -17.67 -29.15 -6.33
C LEU A 76 -17.98 -30.62 -6.67
N ASP A 77 -17.35 -31.13 -7.73
CA ASP A 77 -17.57 -32.49 -8.26
C ASP A 77 -17.28 -33.64 -7.26
N ALA A 78 -16.66 -33.35 -6.11
CA ALA A 78 -16.36 -34.34 -5.09
C ALA A 78 -17.07 -34.02 -3.76
N PRO A 79 -17.99 -34.89 -3.30
CA PRO A 79 -18.43 -34.87 -1.91
C PRO A 79 -17.20 -34.98 -1.00
N PRO A 80 -17.14 -34.27 0.14
CA PRO A 80 -16.07 -34.46 1.11
C PRO A 80 -16.02 -35.95 1.49
N LEU A 81 -14.81 -36.52 1.45
CA LEU A 81 -14.58 -37.95 1.68
C LEU A 81 -15.36 -38.40 2.93
N PRO A 82 -16.18 -39.46 2.84
CA PRO A 82 -16.95 -39.92 3.98
C PRO A 82 -15.98 -40.36 5.10
N PRO A 83 -16.31 -40.13 6.39
CA PRO A 83 -15.43 -40.47 7.51
C PRO A 83 -15.00 -41.95 7.52
N THR A 84 -15.82 -42.82 6.96
CA THR A 84 -15.52 -44.25 6.78
C THR A 84 -14.31 -44.53 5.89
N ALA A 85 -13.96 -43.61 4.98
CA ALA A 85 -12.78 -43.73 4.10
C ALA A 85 -11.46 -43.28 4.77
N VAL A 86 -11.53 -42.57 5.91
CA VAL A 86 -10.35 -42.08 6.65
C VAL A 86 -9.91 -43.06 7.74
N PHE A 87 -10.86 -43.83 8.29
CA PHE A 87 -10.62 -44.75 9.41
C PHE A 87 -10.82 -46.23 9.04
N GLY A 88 -11.08 -46.54 7.77
CA GLY A 88 -11.26 -47.91 7.28
C GLY A 88 -9.96 -48.52 6.78
N SER A 89 -9.18 -49.10 7.71
CA SER A 89 -8.20 -50.15 7.43
C SER A 89 -8.69 -51.47 8.01
#